data_AF-A0A3D1R6C5-F1
#
_entry.id   AF-A0A3D1R6C5-F1
#
_cell.length_a   1.000
_cell.length_b   1.000
_cell.length_c   1.000
_cell.angle_alpha   90.00
_cell.angle_beta   90.00
_cell.angle_gamma   90.00
#
_symmetry.space_group_name_H-M   'P 1'
#
loop_
_entity.id
_entity.type
_entity.pdbx_description
1 polymer ?
#
loop_
_entity_poly.entity_id
_entity_poly.type
_entity_poly.pdbx_seq_one_letter_code
_entity_poly.pdbx_strand_id
1 'polypeptide(L)'
;MSSEQPIPDDADAWRPLQSPEEREALVLEFQRLAARLVQAQLISTTTSSRLVRSMNRERRTTEDRRNKLAQLVLDVLLSLDDGTLKEGQHFVRQDGDRVALHLASLGPALYRVKRLELSSTELRSLLTFGWRHFRDVLVSRSGRARFGADDDRRRVIVLHEPSAREFVGAPRKAVPFR
;
A
#
# COMPACT_ATOMS: atom_id res chain seq x y z
N MET A 1 -9.38 11.34 -35.55
CA MET A 1 -8.33 11.77 -34.61
C MET A 1 -8.80 11.40 -33.22
N SER A 2 -8.25 10.34 -32.64
CA SER A 2 -8.67 9.85 -31.33
C SER A 2 -8.17 10.81 -30.25
N SER A 3 -9.10 11.44 -29.55
CA SER A 3 -8.84 12.24 -28.36
C SER A 3 -8.38 11.32 -27.23
N GLU A 4 -7.06 11.16 -27.11
CA GLU A 4 -6.42 10.53 -25.96
C GLU A 4 -6.68 11.44 -24.75
N GLN A 5 -7.59 11.02 -23.87
CA GLN A 5 -7.83 11.72 -22.61
C GLN A 5 -6.51 11.76 -21.83
N PRO A 6 -6.09 12.92 -21.30
CA PRO A 6 -4.89 13.00 -20.48
C PRO A 6 -5.08 12.10 -19.26
N ILE A 7 -4.14 11.17 -19.06
CA ILE A 7 -4.02 10.39 -17.83
C ILE A 7 -3.96 11.41 -16.69
N PRO A 8 -4.86 11.38 -15.69
CA PRO A 8 -4.85 12.36 -14.60
C PRO A 8 -3.47 12.34 -13.94
N ASP A 9 -2.90 13.53 -13.81
CA ASP A 9 -1.54 13.76 -13.34
C ASP A 9 -1.29 13.01 -12.01
N ASP A 10 -0.25 12.18 -11.95
CA ASP A 10 0.09 11.35 -10.78
C ASP A 10 0.44 12.21 -9.54
N ALA A 11 0.58 13.53 -9.70
CA ALA A 11 0.82 14.50 -8.64
C ALA A 11 -0.36 14.64 -7.65
N ASP A 12 -1.61 14.60 -8.12
CA ASP A 12 -2.82 14.78 -7.28
C ASP A 12 -3.27 13.49 -6.56
N ALA A 13 -2.64 12.36 -6.86
CA ALA A 13 -3.02 11.08 -6.30
C ALA A 13 -2.47 10.86 -4.88
N TRP A 14 -1.33 11.47 -4.54
CA TRP A 14 -0.67 11.27 -3.25
C TRP A 14 -1.45 11.93 -2.11
N ARG A 15 -1.75 11.14 -1.08
CA ARG A 15 -2.32 11.65 0.17
C ARG A 15 -1.66 10.90 1.30
N PRO A 16 -0.72 11.50 2.06
CA PRO A 16 -0.15 10.86 3.24
C PRO A 16 -1.27 10.29 4.12
N LEU A 17 -1.08 9.08 4.63
CA LEU A 17 -1.95 8.64 5.72
C LEU A 17 -1.63 9.52 6.93
N GLN A 18 -2.65 10.15 7.50
CA GLN A 18 -2.49 10.88 8.75
C GLN A 18 -1.98 9.96 9.87
N SER A 19 -1.27 10.52 10.83
CA SER A 19 -0.86 9.79 12.02
C SER A 19 -2.10 9.24 12.78
N PRO A 20 -1.94 8.20 13.61
CA PRO A 20 -3.04 7.70 14.44
C PRO A 20 -3.69 8.81 15.28
N GLU A 21 -2.88 9.70 15.86
CA GLU A 21 -3.31 10.81 16.71
C GLU A 21 -4.12 11.85 15.92
N GLU A 22 -3.64 12.28 14.75
CA GLU A 22 -4.38 13.19 13.87
C GLU A 22 -5.72 12.59 13.42
N ARG A 23 -5.74 11.29 13.12
CA ARG A 23 -6.97 10.58 12.75
C ARG A 23 -7.96 10.56 13.91
N GLU A 24 -7.51 10.30 15.13
CA GLU A 24 -8.36 10.34 16.31
C GLU A 24 -8.91 11.75 16.57
N ALA A 25 -8.07 12.78 16.44
CA ALA A 25 -8.49 14.17 16.58
C ALA A 25 -9.60 14.52 15.57
N LEU A 26 -9.46 14.11 14.30
CA LEU A 26 -10.45 14.36 13.27
C LEU A 26 -11.76 13.59 13.51
N VAL A 27 -11.67 12.37 14.02
CA VAL A 27 -12.85 11.58 14.41
C VAL A 27 -13.64 12.30 15.51
N LEU A 28 -12.94 12.82 16.52
CA LEU A 28 -13.55 13.58 17.61
C LEU A 28 -14.15 14.91 17.11
N GLU A 29 -13.44 15.62 16.24
CA GLU A 29 -13.94 16.84 15.61
C GLU A 29 -15.21 16.58 14.80
N PHE A 30 -15.21 15.52 13.99
CA PHE A 30 -16.38 15.10 13.23
C PHE A 30 -17.58 14.79 14.13
N GLN A 31 -17.37 14.06 15.23
CA GLN A 31 -18.42 13.76 16.20
C GLN A 31 -18.99 15.02 16.85
N ARG A 32 -18.12 15.98 17.22
CA ARG A 32 -18.53 17.28 17.77
C ARG A 32 -19.35 18.08 16.76
N LEU A 33 -18.92 18.14 15.50
CA LEU A 33 -19.67 18.82 14.44
C LEU A 33 -21.03 18.17 14.19
N ALA A 34 -21.08 16.84 14.12
CA ALA A 34 -22.34 16.11 13.95
C ALA A 34 -23.31 16.36 15.12
N ALA A 35 -22.81 16.44 16.35
CA ALA A 35 -23.61 16.80 17.53
C ALA A 35 -24.14 18.25 17.44
N ARG A 36 -23.31 19.20 17.01
CA ARG A 36 -23.73 20.61 16.81
C ARG A 36 -24.82 20.74 15.74
N LEU A 37 -24.73 19.98 14.65
CA LEU A 37 -25.76 19.98 13.60
C LEU A 37 -27.09 19.43 14.10
N VAL A 38 -27.07 18.43 14.99
CA VAL A 38 -28.29 17.92 15.65
C VAL A 38 -28.87 18.97 16.61
N GLN A 39 -28.03 19.62 17.42
CA GLN A 39 -28.48 20.68 18.34
C GLN A 39 -29.11 21.86 17.59
N ALA A 40 -28.55 22.23 16.44
CA ALA A 40 -29.09 23.26 15.55
C ALA A 40 -30.32 22.79 14.74
N GLN A 41 -30.81 21.55 14.96
CA GLN A 41 -31.92 20.92 14.23
C GLN A 41 -31.74 20.86 12.71
N LEU A 42 -30.49 20.95 12.23
CA LEU A 42 -30.16 20.87 10.80
C LEU A 42 -30.17 19.42 10.29
N ILE A 43 -29.91 18.45 11.17
CA ILE A 43 -30.01 17.02 10.88
C ILE A 43 -30.67 16.27 12.04
N SER A 44 -31.28 15.12 11.74
CA SER A 44 -31.83 14.24 12.78
C SER A 44 -30.72 13.50 13.53
N THR A 45 -31.02 13.10 14.79
CA THR A 45 -30.16 12.21 15.60
C THR A 45 -29.87 10.89 14.88
N THR A 46 -30.84 10.36 14.13
CA THR A 46 -30.70 9.13 13.34
C THR A 46 -29.69 9.30 12.21
N THR A 47 -29.75 10.43 11.50
CA THR A 47 -28.79 10.78 10.44
C THR A 47 -27.38 10.93 11.01
N SER A 48 -27.23 11.68 12.11
CA SER A 48 -25.96 11.84 12.81
C SER A 48 -25.35 10.50 13.24
N SER A 49 -26.15 9.63 13.86
CA SER A 49 -25.72 8.28 14.27
C SER A 49 -25.29 7.42 13.08
N ARG A 50 -25.94 7.57 11.92
CA ARG A 50 -25.55 6.87 10.68
C ARG A 50 -24.20 7.38 10.16
N LEU A 51 -23.99 8.70 10.15
CA LEU A 51 -22.73 9.31 9.73
C LEU A 51 -21.55 8.88 10.61
N VAL A 52 -21.71 8.94 11.93
CA VAL A 52 -20.67 8.51 12.89
C VAL A 52 -20.33 7.02 12.72
N ARG A 53 -21.34 6.16 12.51
CA ARG A 53 -21.10 4.74 12.22
C ARG A 53 -20.36 4.53 10.89
N SER A 54 -20.74 5.26 9.85
CA SER A 54 -20.08 5.19 8.54
C SER A 54 -18.61 5.59 8.63
N MET A 55 -18.32 6.70 9.30
CA MET A 55 -16.96 7.18 9.51
C MET A 55 -16.13 6.17 10.34
N ASN A 56 -16.69 5.60 11.40
CA ASN A 56 -16.00 4.56 12.18
C ASN A 56 -15.71 3.29 11.37
N ARG A 57 -16.59 2.92 10.44
CA ARG A 57 -16.37 1.79 9.53
C ARG A 57 -15.23 2.07 8.55
N GLU A 58 -15.18 3.28 8.00
CA GLU A 58 -14.10 3.72 7.11
C GLU A 58 -12.75 3.73 7.83
N ARG A 59 -12.71 4.23 9.07
CA ARG A 59 -11.52 4.21 9.92
C ARG A 59 -10.98 2.79 10.12
N ARG A 60 -11.85 1.86 10.51
CA ARG A 60 -11.46 0.45 10.70
C ARG A 60 -10.94 -0.16 9.41
N THR A 61 -11.66 0.06 8.30
CA THR A 61 -11.26 -0.46 6.98
C THR A 61 -9.89 0.06 6.54
N THR A 62 -9.61 1.34 6.84
CA THR A 62 -8.30 1.96 6.57
C THR A 62 -7.19 1.32 7.39
N GLU A 63 -7.42 1.09 8.68
CA GLU A 63 -6.43 0.46 9.56
C GLU A 63 -6.19 -1.01 9.17
N ASP A 64 -7.26 -1.74 8.83
CA ASP A 64 -7.15 -3.12 8.33
C ASP A 64 -6.32 -3.18 7.05
N ARG A 65 -6.49 -2.23 6.12
CA ARG A 65 -5.66 -2.12 4.91
C ARG A 65 -4.21 -1.79 5.25
N ARG A 66 -3.96 -0.90 6.20
CA ARG A 66 -2.59 -0.58 6.66
C ARG A 66 -1.90 -1.83 7.23
N ASN A 67 -2.57 -2.57 8.09
CA ASN A 67 -2.03 -3.79 8.70
C ASN A 67 -1.77 -4.88 7.65
N LYS A 68 -2.71 -5.10 6.72
CA LYS A 68 -2.52 -6.02 5.60
C LYS A 68 -1.34 -5.61 4.71
N LEU A 69 -1.17 -4.31 4.45
CA LEU A 69 -0.05 -3.80 3.67
C LEU A 69 1.28 -4.07 4.37
N ALA A 70 1.36 -3.79 5.68
CA ALA A 70 2.55 -4.08 6.47
C ALA A 70 2.91 -5.57 6.44
N GLN A 71 1.92 -6.44 6.60
CA GLN A 71 2.13 -7.89 6.49
C GLN A 71 2.64 -8.28 5.10
N LEU A 72 2.02 -7.78 4.02
CA LEU A 72 2.47 -8.04 2.66
C LEU A 72 3.92 -7.58 2.43
N VAL A 73 4.28 -6.38 2.89
CA VAL A 73 5.64 -5.86 2.76
C VAL A 73 6.63 -6.74 3.51
N LEU A 74 6.29 -7.17 4.74
CA LEU A 74 7.11 -8.09 5.51
C LEU A 74 7.29 -9.43 4.79
N ASP A 75 6.23 -10.03 4.28
CA ASP A 75 6.28 -11.30 3.56
C ASP A 75 7.15 -11.21 2.32
N VAL A 76 7.05 -10.10 1.58
CA VAL A 76 7.92 -9.81 0.43
C VAL A 76 9.37 -9.73 0.86
N LEU A 77 9.70 -8.94 1.90
CA LEU A 77 11.07 -8.78 2.39
C LEU A 77 11.67 -10.12 2.86
N LEU A 78 10.93 -10.90 3.64
CA LEU A 78 11.36 -12.22 4.08
C LEU A 78 11.59 -13.16 2.89
N SER A 79 10.71 -13.10 1.88
CA SER A 79 10.85 -13.94 0.69
C SER A 79 11.94 -13.49 -0.27
N LEU A 80 12.37 -12.22 -0.21
CA LEU A 80 13.61 -11.76 -0.85
C LEU A 80 14.85 -12.27 -0.10
N ASP A 81 14.79 -12.28 1.24
CA ASP A 81 15.92 -12.66 2.10
C ASP A 81 16.17 -14.18 2.12
N ASP A 82 15.12 -15.01 2.07
CA ASP A 82 15.24 -16.49 2.08
C ASP A 82 15.30 -17.14 0.68
N GLY A 83 15.22 -16.35 -0.39
CA GLY A 83 15.31 -16.83 -1.77
C GLY A 83 14.02 -17.45 -2.33
N THR A 84 12.90 -17.38 -1.63
CA THR A 84 11.58 -17.78 -2.16
C THR A 84 11.24 -16.99 -3.42
N LEU A 85 11.49 -15.67 -3.41
CA LEU A 85 11.44 -14.85 -4.61
C LEU A 85 12.77 -14.95 -5.37
N LYS A 86 12.71 -15.11 -6.69
CA LYS A 86 13.87 -15.34 -7.56
C LYS A 86 14.09 -14.09 -8.40
N GLU A 87 15.31 -13.61 -8.41
CA GLU A 87 15.72 -12.48 -9.25
C GLU A 87 15.58 -12.84 -10.74
N GLY A 88 15.15 -11.89 -11.56
CA GLY A 88 14.85 -12.10 -12.98
C GLY A 88 13.51 -12.81 -13.25
N GLN A 89 12.86 -13.40 -12.25
CA GLN A 89 11.54 -14.05 -12.39
C GLN A 89 10.44 -13.32 -11.61
N HIS A 90 10.69 -13.03 -10.34
CA HIS A 90 9.75 -12.42 -9.41
C HIS A 90 10.07 -10.95 -9.15
N PHE A 91 11.36 -10.61 -9.14
CA PHE A 91 11.82 -9.25 -8.95
C PHE A 91 13.11 -8.99 -9.73
N VAL A 92 13.47 -7.71 -9.85
CA VAL A 92 14.81 -7.27 -10.26
C VAL A 92 15.26 -6.11 -9.39
N ARG A 93 16.54 -6.08 -9.02
CA ARG A 93 17.13 -4.95 -8.30
C ARG A 93 17.38 -3.78 -9.25
N GLN A 94 17.22 -2.58 -8.72
CA GLN A 94 17.44 -1.31 -9.40
C GLN A 94 18.35 -0.44 -8.54
N ASP A 95 18.93 0.59 -9.14
CA ASP A 95 19.77 1.55 -8.42
C ASP A 95 19.03 2.22 -7.25
N GLY A 96 19.77 2.53 -6.18
CA GLY A 96 19.24 3.22 -5.00
C GLY A 96 18.35 2.33 -4.12
N ASP A 97 18.76 1.09 -3.88
CA ASP A 97 18.10 0.13 -2.97
C ASP A 97 16.62 -0.13 -3.32
N ARG A 98 16.31 -0.12 -4.61
CA ARG A 98 14.97 -0.33 -5.15
C ARG A 98 14.82 -1.74 -5.71
N VAL A 99 13.65 -2.32 -5.49
CA VAL A 99 13.26 -3.63 -6.03
C VAL A 99 12.00 -3.50 -6.84
N ALA A 100 12.09 -3.83 -8.13
CA ALA A 100 10.94 -3.90 -9.01
C ALA A 100 10.31 -5.30 -8.92
N LEU A 101 9.11 -5.38 -8.36
CA LEU A 101 8.34 -6.60 -8.14
C LEU A 101 7.36 -6.84 -9.29
N HIS A 102 7.40 -8.03 -9.88
CA HIS A 102 6.46 -8.43 -10.92
C HIS A 102 5.16 -8.97 -10.32
N LEU A 103 4.09 -8.16 -10.38
CA LEU A 103 2.83 -8.46 -9.71
C LEU A 103 2.20 -9.81 -10.08
N ALA A 104 2.26 -10.18 -11.37
CA ALA A 104 1.59 -11.38 -11.84
C ALA A 104 2.27 -12.68 -11.35
N SER A 105 3.57 -12.64 -11.06
CA SER A 105 4.28 -13.78 -10.47
C SER A 105 4.42 -13.71 -8.96
N LEU A 106 4.34 -12.51 -8.36
CA LEU A 106 4.46 -12.30 -6.91
C LEU A 106 3.39 -13.04 -6.11
N GLY A 107 2.12 -12.82 -6.45
CA GLY A 107 0.98 -13.43 -5.73
C GLY A 107 1.06 -14.97 -5.70
N PRO A 108 1.19 -15.64 -6.87
CA PRO A 108 1.35 -17.09 -6.92
C PRO A 108 2.58 -17.62 -6.16
N ALA A 109 3.71 -16.90 -6.20
CA ALA A 109 4.92 -17.32 -5.50
C ALA A 109 4.71 -17.32 -3.98
N LEU A 110 4.14 -16.25 -3.43
CA LEU A 110 3.87 -16.13 -1.99
C LEU A 110 2.73 -17.06 -1.51
N TYR A 111 1.73 -17.30 -2.36
CA TYR A 111 0.65 -18.25 -2.08
C TYR A 111 1.17 -19.68 -1.91
N ARG A 112 2.08 -20.13 -2.78
CA ARG A 112 2.65 -21.49 -2.74
C ARG A 112 3.37 -21.80 -1.44
N VAL A 113 4.00 -20.80 -0.82
CA VAL A 113 4.69 -20.94 0.47
C VAL A 113 3.80 -20.60 1.66
N LYS A 114 2.48 -20.46 1.45
CA LYS A 114 1.48 -20.12 2.47
C LYS A 114 1.79 -18.81 3.22
N ARG A 115 2.46 -17.86 2.57
CA ARG A 115 2.73 -16.53 3.13
C ARG A 115 1.66 -15.52 2.78
N LEU A 116 0.95 -15.72 1.68
CA LEU A 116 -0.06 -14.77 1.21
C LEU A 116 -1.34 -15.48 0.78
N GLU A 117 -2.46 -15.10 1.39
CA GLU A 117 -3.81 -15.55 1.05
C GLU A 117 -4.65 -14.40 0.46
N LEU A 118 -4.04 -13.58 -0.40
CA LEU A 118 -4.74 -12.51 -1.10
C LEU A 118 -5.07 -12.92 -2.54
N SER A 119 -6.29 -12.64 -2.98
CA SER A 119 -6.63 -12.70 -4.40
C SER A 119 -5.83 -11.65 -5.20
N SER A 120 -5.67 -11.87 -6.51
CA SER A 120 -5.00 -10.91 -7.40
C SER A 120 -5.65 -9.51 -7.40
N THR A 121 -6.95 -9.43 -7.11
CA THR A 121 -7.69 -8.16 -6.99
C THR A 121 -7.38 -7.47 -5.67
N GLU A 122 -7.35 -8.21 -4.56
CA GLU A 122 -6.98 -7.66 -3.25
C GLU A 122 -5.53 -7.20 -3.23
N LEU A 123 -4.60 -7.98 -3.79
CA LEU A 123 -3.19 -7.60 -3.90
C LEU A 123 -3.02 -6.26 -4.65
N ARG A 124 -3.67 -6.12 -5.81
CA ARG A 124 -3.63 -4.86 -6.59
C ARG A 124 -4.26 -3.69 -5.84
N SER A 125 -5.39 -3.92 -5.18
CA SER A 125 -6.07 -2.89 -4.37
C SER A 125 -5.18 -2.42 -3.21
N LEU A 126 -4.54 -3.36 -2.51
CA LEU A 126 -3.68 -3.09 -1.37
C LEU A 126 -2.41 -2.35 -1.78
N LEU A 127 -1.80 -2.70 -2.92
CA LEU A 127 -0.63 -2.01 -3.44
C LEU A 127 -0.96 -0.62 -3.99
N THR A 128 -2.17 -0.43 -4.53
CA THR A 128 -2.67 0.90 -4.90
C THR A 128 -2.85 1.79 -3.67
N PHE A 129 -3.43 1.24 -2.61
CA PHE A 129 -3.52 1.91 -1.31
C PHE A 129 -2.13 2.26 -0.77
N GLY A 130 -1.19 1.31 -0.82
CA GLY A 130 0.18 1.52 -0.37
C GLY A 130 0.90 2.64 -1.14
N TRP A 131 0.87 2.60 -2.48
CA TRP A 131 1.45 3.67 -3.30
C TRP A 131 0.81 5.04 -3.06
N ARG A 132 -0.49 5.09 -2.73
CA ARG A 132 -1.20 6.34 -2.47
C ARG A 132 -0.76 7.01 -1.17
N HIS A 133 -0.50 6.20 -0.14
CA HIS A 133 -0.35 6.65 1.24
C HIS A 133 1.08 6.51 1.81
N PHE A 134 1.91 5.65 1.21
CA PHE A 134 3.26 5.27 1.65
C PHE A 134 4.23 5.27 0.45
N ARG A 135 4.44 6.43 -0.19
CA ARG A 135 5.28 6.58 -1.39
C ARG A 135 6.78 6.37 -1.16
N ASP A 136 7.21 6.57 0.07
CA ASP A 136 8.55 6.25 0.56
C ASP A 136 8.81 4.74 0.52
N VAL A 137 7.78 3.92 0.78
CA VAL A 137 7.84 2.45 0.70
C VAL A 137 7.61 1.97 -0.73
N LEU A 138 6.50 2.39 -1.35
CA LEU A 138 6.11 2.00 -2.72
C LEU A 138 6.27 3.19 -3.68
N VAL A 139 7.46 3.28 -4.26
CA VAL A 139 7.91 4.44 -5.04
C VAL A 139 7.22 4.54 -6.41
N SER A 140 6.79 3.41 -6.97
CA SER A 140 6.08 3.39 -8.27
C SER A 140 5.06 2.26 -8.35
N ARG A 141 3.90 2.55 -8.97
CA ARG A 141 2.80 1.60 -9.20
C ARG A 141 2.71 1.07 -10.64
N SER A 142 3.36 1.73 -11.59
CA SER A 142 3.10 1.59 -13.03
C SER A 142 4.38 1.54 -13.86
N GLY A 143 5.52 1.32 -13.22
CA GLY A 143 6.79 1.12 -13.91
C GLY A 143 6.79 -0.12 -14.80
N ARG A 144 7.68 -0.12 -15.80
CA ARG A 144 8.08 -1.33 -16.51
C ARG A 144 9.55 -1.62 -16.20
N ALA A 145 9.84 -2.86 -15.85
CA ALA A 145 11.21 -3.33 -15.68
C ALA A 145 11.45 -4.55 -16.57
N ARG A 146 12.72 -4.77 -16.90
CA ARG A 146 13.19 -5.86 -17.76
C ARG A 146 13.52 -7.07 -16.88
N PHE A 147 13.05 -8.24 -17.29
CA PHE A 147 13.20 -9.49 -16.57
C PHE A 147 13.88 -10.54 -17.45
N GLY A 148 14.75 -11.34 -16.84
CA GLY A 148 15.44 -12.45 -17.51
C GLY A 148 16.44 -12.01 -18.58
N ALA A 149 17.00 -13.00 -19.29
CA ALA A 149 17.98 -12.77 -20.35
C ALA A 149 17.35 -12.19 -21.62
N ASP A 150 16.05 -12.42 -21.84
CA ASP A 150 15.32 -12.01 -23.06
C ASP A 150 14.80 -10.56 -23.01
N ASP A 151 15.20 -9.77 -22.02
CA ASP A 151 14.79 -8.35 -21.85
C ASP A 151 13.26 -8.14 -21.78
N ASP A 152 12.53 -9.11 -21.22
CA ASP A 152 11.07 -9.09 -21.16
C ASP A 152 10.55 -7.94 -20.27
N ARG A 153 9.85 -6.98 -20.88
CA ARG A 153 9.35 -5.78 -20.21
C ARG A 153 8.00 -6.03 -19.55
N ARG A 154 8.02 -6.17 -18.23
CA ARG A 154 6.83 -6.46 -17.41
C ARG A 154 6.39 -5.26 -16.59
N ARG A 155 5.09 -5.19 -16.27
CA ARG A 155 4.55 -4.20 -15.33
C ARG A 155 5.01 -4.54 -13.92
N VAL A 156 5.51 -3.55 -13.21
CA VAL A 156 6.08 -3.72 -11.87
C VAL A 156 5.57 -2.69 -10.89
N ILE A 157 5.70 -3.04 -9.62
CA ILE A 157 5.65 -2.10 -8.50
C ILE A 157 7.04 -2.02 -7.90
N VAL A 158 7.49 -0.81 -7.58
CA VAL A 158 8.82 -0.57 -7.05
C VAL A 158 8.75 -0.36 -5.55
N LEU A 159 9.42 -1.24 -4.82
CA LEU A 159 9.61 -1.17 -3.37
C LEU A 159 10.99 -0.54 -3.09
N HIS A 160 11.06 0.41 -2.17
CA HIS A 160 12.34 0.90 -1.64
C HIS A 160 12.66 0.09 -0.38
N GLU A 161 13.69 -0.76 -0.43
CA GLU A 161 13.98 -1.73 0.63
C GLU A 161 14.21 -1.09 2.01
N PRO A 162 14.99 0.01 2.15
CA PRO A 162 15.23 0.62 3.45
C PRO A 162 13.95 1.13 4.12
N SER A 163 13.12 1.89 3.39
CA SER A 163 11.85 2.39 3.90
C SER A 163 10.85 1.26 4.16
N ALA A 164 10.87 0.21 3.34
CA ALA A 164 10.03 -0.97 3.56
C ALA A 164 10.38 -1.70 4.87
N ARG A 165 11.67 -1.83 5.19
CA ARG A 165 12.12 -2.43 6.46
C ARG A 165 11.72 -1.57 7.65
N GLU A 166 11.90 -0.25 7.57
CA GLU A 166 11.47 0.70 8.61
C GLU A 166 9.94 0.65 8.81
N PHE A 167 9.17 0.57 7.72
CA PHE A 167 7.71 0.51 7.75
C PHE A 167 7.15 -0.71 8.50
N VAL A 168 7.81 -1.87 8.40
CA VAL A 168 7.37 -3.11 9.08
C VAL A 168 8.10 -3.36 10.39
N GLY A 169 8.98 -2.45 10.82
CA GLY A 169 9.80 -2.62 12.03
C GLY A 169 10.82 -3.76 11.92
N ALA A 170 11.19 -4.18 10.70
CA ALA A 170 12.21 -5.20 10.50
C ALA A 170 13.61 -4.57 10.63
N PRO A 171 14.58 -5.23 11.31
CA PRO A 171 15.93 -4.71 11.39
C PRO A 171 16.54 -4.56 9.98
N ARG A 172 17.32 -3.48 9.78
CA ARG A 172 18.22 -3.36 8.62
C ARG A 172 19.10 -4.61 8.58
N LYS A 173 19.22 -5.24 7.41
CA LYS A 173 20.06 -6.43 7.19
C LYS A 173 21.41 -6.19 7.87
N ALA A 174 21.77 -7.05 8.83
CA ALA A 174 23.11 -7.01 9.40
C ALA A 174 24.08 -7.24 8.25
N VAL A 175 24.93 -6.25 7.98
CA VAL A 175 26.03 -6.38 7.02
C VAL A 175 26.85 -7.58 7.46
N PRO A 176 27.12 -8.57 6.57
CA PRO A 176 27.97 -9.69 6.97
C PRO A 176 29.34 -9.12 7.36
N PHE A 177 29.76 -9.41 8.60
CA PHE A 177 31.15 -9.21 8.97
C PHE A 177 32.00 -10.12 8.06
N ARG A 178 32.97 -9.47 7.41
CA ARG A 178 34.01 -9.99 6.51
C ARG A 178 34.15 -11.51 6.36
#